data_AF-A0A9Q2NXB8-F1
#
_entry.id   AF-A0A9Q2NXB8-F1
#
_cell.length_a   1.000
_cell.length_b   1.000
_cell.length_c   1.000
_cell.angle_alpha   90.00
_cell.angle_beta   90.00
_cell.angle_gamma   90.00
#
_symmetry.space_group_name_H-M   'P 1'
#
loop_
_entity.id
_entity.type
_entity.pdbx_description
1 polymer ?
#
loop_
_entity_poly.entity_id
_entity_poly.type
_entity_poly.pdbx_seq_one_letter_code
_entity_poly.pdbx_strand_id
1 'polypeptide(L)' 'MDAMKASEIAHALYRVRGGRAEYEAAQREQEFTSAGNEEEAEYWRAIRGSIRRIRGANES' A
#
# COMPACT_ATOMS: atom_id res chain seq x y z
N MET A 1 -9.67 10.22 -3.25
CA MET A 1 -9.39 9.16 -2.25
C MET A 1 -9.04 9.72 -0.89
N ASP A 2 -9.29 8.95 0.17
CA ASP A 2 -9.03 9.34 1.57
C ASP A 2 -7.68 8.79 2.04
N ALA A 3 -6.72 9.69 2.29
CA ALA A 3 -5.38 9.34 2.75
C ALA A 3 -5.38 8.66 4.12
N MET A 4 -6.36 8.94 4.98
CA MET A 4 -6.48 8.25 6.28
C MET A 4 -6.83 6.79 6.07
N LYS A 5 -7.80 6.48 5.18
CA LYS A 5 -8.16 5.10 4.84
C LYS A 5 -6.99 4.32 4.24
N ALA A 6 -6.22 4.93 3.35
CA ALA A 6 -5.01 4.30 2.80
C ALA A 6 -3.98 3.96 3.88
N SER A 7 -3.82 4.84 4.88
CA SER A 7 -2.93 4.61 6.02
C SER A 7 -3.44 3.47 6.92
N GLU A 8 -4.74 3.44 7.23
CA GLU A 8 -5.35 2.37 8.02
C GLU A 8 -5.18 1.00 7.36
N ILE A 9 -5.43 0.90 6.06
CA ILE A 9 -5.19 -0.34 5.30
C ILE A 9 -3.71 -0.69 5.28
N ALA A 10 -2.80 0.28 5.10
CA ALA A 10 -1.36 0.02 5.14
C ALA A 10 -0.93 -0.57 6.48
N HIS A 11 -1.41 -0.02 7.59
CA HIS A 11 -1.14 -0.55 8.93
C HIS A 11 -1.73 -1.96 9.10
N ALA A 12 -2.97 -2.20 8.67
CA ALA A 12 -3.59 -3.52 8.74
C ALA A 12 -2.84 -4.56 7.91
N LEU A 13 -2.48 -4.21 6.67
CA LEU A 13 -1.76 -5.09 5.75
C LEU A 13 -0.36 -5.40 6.28
N TYR A 14 0.37 -4.40 6.79
CA TYR A 14 1.70 -4.60 7.37
C TYR A 14 1.65 -5.46 8.64
N ARG A 15 0.64 -5.30 9.50
CA ARG A 15 0.46 -6.17 10.68
C ARG A 15 0.28 -7.64 10.31
N VAL A 16 -0.42 -7.94 9.21
CA VAL A 16 -0.72 -9.32 8.79
C VAL A 16 0.41 -9.92 7.93
N ARG A 17 0.97 -9.13 7.00
CA ARG A 17 1.91 -9.61 5.98
C ARG A 17 3.38 -9.27 6.28
N GLY A 18 3.64 -8.39 7.24
CA GLY A 18 4.97 -7.87 7.54
C GLY A 18 5.64 -7.27 6.30
N GLY A 19 6.91 -7.63 6.07
CA GLY A 19 7.69 -7.15 4.92
C GLY A 19 7.08 -7.48 3.54
N ARG A 20 6.18 -8.47 3.44
CA ARG A 20 5.49 -8.78 2.16
C ARG A 20 4.38 -7.80 1.81
N ALA A 21 3.93 -6.97 2.76
CA ALA A 21 2.86 -6.00 2.55
C ALA A 21 3.17 -5.01 1.42
N GLU A 22 4.44 -4.55 1.32
CA GLU A 22 4.84 -3.63 0.25
C GLU A 22 4.76 -4.31 -1.13
N TYR A 23 5.17 -5.58 -1.21
CA TYR A 23 5.10 -6.36 -2.45
C TYR A 23 3.64 -6.59 -2.88
N GLU A 24 2.77 -6.98 -1.96
CA GLU A 24 1.33 -7.17 -2.26
C GLU A 24 0.69 -5.85 -2.72
N ALA A 25 1.00 -4.73 -2.08
CA ALA A 25 0.51 -3.42 -2.50
C ALA A 25 1.03 -3.03 -3.88
N ALA A 26 2.30 -3.33 -4.19
CA ALA A 26 2.87 -3.07 -5.52
C ALA A 26 2.25 -3.96 -6.61
N GLN A 27 1.94 -5.22 -6.31
CA GLN A 27 1.27 -6.11 -7.27
C GLN A 27 -0.13 -5.61 -7.60
N ARG A 28 -0.91 -5.21 -6.60
CA ARG A 28 -2.26 -4.69 -6.83
C ARG A 28 -2.25 -3.35 -7.56
N GLU A 29 -1.32 -2.45 -7.22
CA GLU A 29 -1.09 -1.22 -7.99
C GLU A 29 -0.92 -1.53 -9.48
N GLN A 30 -0.05 -2.50 -9.81
CA GLN A 30 0.21 -2.91 -11.19
C GLN A 30 -1.02 -3.57 -11.84
N GLU A 31 -1.72 -4.46 -11.14
CA GLU A 31 -2.92 -5.13 -11.63
C GLU A 31 -4.01 -4.12 -12.04
N PHE A 32 -4.32 -3.16 -11.17
CA PHE A 32 -5.31 -2.13 -11.47
C PHE A 32 -4.85 -1.15 -12.54
N THR A 33 -3.55 -0.84 -12.59
CA THR A 33 -2.99 -0.03 -13.69
C THR A 33 -3.18 -0.75 -15.04
N SER A 34 -2.86 -2.05 -15.10
CA SER A 34 -3.03 -2.85 -16.32
C SER A 34 -4.49 -3.05 -16.71
N ALA A 35 -5.40 -3.03 -15.74
CA ALA A 35 -6.84 -3.08 -15.97
C ALA A 35 -7.46 -1.71 -16.37
N GLY A 36 -6.67 -0.64 -16.39
CA GLY A 36 -7.15 0.72 -16.67
C GLY A 36 -7.97 1.35 -15.54
N ASN A 37 -7.94 0.76 -14.34
CA ASN A 37 -8.60 1.30 -13.16
C ASN A 37 -7.63 2.20 -12.37
N GLU A 38 -7.52 3.45 -12.82
CA GLU A 38 -6.57 4.42 -12.26
C GLU A 38 -6.85 4.78 -10.81
N GLU A 39 -8.13 4.80 -10.39
CA GLU A 39 -8.52 5.13 -9.01
C GLU A 39 -7.98 4.07 -8.04
N GLU A 40 -8.21 2.79 -8.31
CA GLU A 40 -7.67 1.71 -7.47
C GLU A 40 -6.14 1.66 -7.53
N ALA A 41 -5.54 1.88 -8.72
CA ALA A 41 -4.09 1.92 -8.84
C ALA A 41 -3.45 3.01 -7.97
N GLU A 42 -4.02 4.22 -7.98
CA GLU A 42 -3.57 5.31 -7.12
C GLU A 42 -3.81 4.97 -5.63
N TYR A 43 -4.87 4.22 -5.30
CA TYR A 43 -5.12 3.78 -3.92
C TYR A 43 -4.00 2.87 -3.40
N TRP A 44 -3.67 1.85 -4.20
CA TRP A 44 -2.60 0.91 -3.87
C TRP A 44 -1.23 1.58 -3.82
N ARG A 45 -1.00 2.60 -4.65
CA ARG A 45 0.19 3.45 -4.57
C ARG A 45 0.26 4.20 -3.23
N ALA A 46 -0.84 4.79 -2.77
CA ALA A 46 -0.90 5.49 -1.49
C ALA A 46 -0.69 4.53 -0.29
N ILE A 47 -1.27 3.33 -0.34
CA ILE A 47 -1.07 2.26 0.65
C ILE A 47 0.42 1.86 0.68
N ARG A 48 1.02 1.58 -0.49
CA ARG A 48 2.43 1.21 -0.61
C ARG A 48 3.37 2.27 -0.04
N GLY A 49 3.10 3.55 -0.34
CA GLY A 49 3.85 4.68 0.24
C GLY A 49 3.76 4.74 1.76
N SER A 50 2.58 4.45 2.33
CA SER A 50 2.38 4.39 3.78
C SER A 50 3.14 3.21 4.41
N ILE A 51 3.14 2.03 3.78
CA ILE A 51 3.92 0.87 4.24
C ILE A 51 5.42 1.18 4.28
N ARG A 52 5.96 1.89 3.29
CA ARG A 52 7.37 2.31 3.30
C ARG A 52 7.72 3.19 4.49
N ARG A 53 6.83 4.13 4.85
CA ARG A 53 7.01 4.96 6.05
C ARG A 53 6.98 4.14 7.33
N ILE A 54 6.06 3.18 7.44
CA ILE A 54 5.99 2.25 8.59
C ILE A 54 7.28 1.44 8.71
N ARG A 55 7.79 0.88 7.60
CA ARG A 55 9.04 0.09 7.62
C ARG A 55 10.23 0.96 8.02
N GLY A 56 10.40 2.13 7.42
CA GLY A 56 11.50 3.04 7.76
C GLY A 56 11.48 3.48 9.22
N ALA A 57 10.29 3.71 9.80
CA ALA A 57 10.15 4.04 11.22
C ALA A 57 10.51 2.88 12.17
N ASN A 58 10.41 1.63 11.72
CA ASN A 58 10.79 0.45 12.51
C ASN A 58 12.26 0.03 12.34
N GLU A 59 12.94 0.56 11.32
CA GLU A 59 14.35 0.28 11.00
C GLU A 59 15.33 1.32 11.58
N SER A 60 14.84 2.31 12.35
CA SER A 60 15.65 3.36 13.01
C SER A 60 16.07 3.00 14.42
#